data_AF-A0A975YFH1-F1
#
_entry.id   AF-A0A975YFH1-F1
#
_cell.length_a   1.000
_cell.length_b   1.000
_cell.length_c   1.000
_cell.angle_alpha   90.00
_cell.angle_beta   90.00
_cell.angle_gamma   90.00
#
_symmetry.space_group_name_H-M   'P 1'
#
loop_
_entity.id
_entity.type
_entity.pdbx_description
1 polymer ?
#
loop_
_entity_poly.entity_id
_entity_poly.type
_entity_poly.pdbx_seq_one_letter_code
_entity_poly.pdbx_strand_id
1 'polypeptide(L)'
;MKRYIIPLLLVASPALSDPAQVVGIEATPGATGWRFDVTIAHGDTGWDDYADGWRVELADGTVIGDRPLAHPHVQEQPFTRSTSGISIPEGTPRVFIRARTKVEGWAEDTTVFALPDT
;
A
#
# COMPACT_ATOMS: atom_id res chain seq x y z
N MET A 1 26.07 -54.64 -7.10
CA MET A 1 25.81 -53.25 -7.52
C MET A 1 24.79 -52.65 -6.56
N LYS A 2 25.19 -51.76 -5.63
CA LYS A 2 24.24 -51.10 -4.71
C LYS A 2 23.61 -49.91 -5.44
N ARG A 3 22.28 -49.91 -5.59
CA ARG A 3 21.50 -48.79 -6.13
C ARG A 3 21.08 -47.91 -4.96
N TYR A 4 21.53 -46.67 -4.92
CA TYR A 4 21.07 -45.68 -3.94
C TYR A 4 19.91 -44.89 -4.56
N ILE A 5 18.75 -44.88 -3.89
CA ILE A 5 17.66 -43.94 -4.20
C ILE A 5 17.92 -42.70 -3.35
N ILE A 6 18.25 -41.58 -3.99
CA ILE A 6 18.34 -40.27 -3.34
C ILE A 6 16.94 -39.66 -3.40
N PRO A 7 16.27 -39.37 -2.26
CA PRO A 7 15.02 -38.64 -2.27
C PRO A 7 15.30 -37.18 -2.62
N LEU A 8 14.65 -36.68 -3.67
CA LEU A 8 14.67 -35.27 -4.04
C LEU A 8 13.77 -34.49 -3.06
N LEU A 9 14.37 -33.83 -2.07
CA LEU A 9 13.70 -32.86 -1.22
C LEU A 9 13.46 -31.59 -2.04
N LEU A 10 12.22 -31.38 -2.48
CA LEU A 10 11.76 -30.10 -3.01
C LEU A 10 11.70 -29.10 -1.85
N VAL A 11 12.71 -28.24 -1.77
CA VAL A 11 12.68 -27.05 -0.90
C VAL A 11 11.76 -26.05 -1.59
N ALA A 12 10.52 -25.92 -1.11
CA ALA A 12 9.65 -24.84 -1.52
C ALA A 12 10.23 -23.53 -0.97
N SER A 13 10.72 -22.66 -1.86
CA SER A 13 11.02 -21.28 -1.49
C SER A 13 9.73 -20.62 -0.99
N PRO A 14 9.77 -19.83 0.10
CA PRO A 14 8.62 -19.01 0.45
C PRO A 14 8.29 -18.13 -0.76
N ALA A 15 7.06 -18.24 -1.26
CA ALA A 15 6.52 -17.22 -2.13
C ALA A 15 6.36 -15.98 -1.26
N LEU A 16 7.30 -15.04 -1.36
CA LEU A 16 7.07 -13.67 -0.93
C LEU A 16 5.86 -13.20 -1.74
N SER A 17 4.73 -12.94 -1.07
CA SER A 17 3.59 -12.34 -1.73
C SER A 17 4.00 -10.94 -2.20
N ASP A 18 3.42 -10.50 -3.31
CA ASP A 18 3.77 -9.23 -3.96
C ASP A 18 3.12 -8.11 -3.14
N PRO A 19 3.87 -7.32 -2.34
CA PRO A 19 3.25 -6.34 -1.48
C PRO A 19 2.55 -5.26 -2.30
N ALA A 20 1.46 -4.70 -1.79
CA ALA A 20 0.82 -3.56 -2.46
C ALA A 20 1.79 -2.37 -2.49
N GLN A 21 2.02 -1.83 -3.69
CA GLN A 21 2.96 -0.73 -3.93
C GLN A 21 2.20 0.56 -4.21
N VAL A 22 2.62 1.64 -3.56
CA VAL A 22 2.17 3.00 -3.91
C VAL A 22 3.01 3.49 -5.07
N VAL A 23 2.41 3.57 -6.26
CA VAL A 23 3.09 3.94 -7.51
C VAL A 23 2.76 5.36 -7.99
N GLY A 24 1.83 6.04 -7.31
CA GLY A 24 1.49 7.44 -7.60
C GLY A 24 0.78 8.10 -6.42
N ILE A 25 1.09 9.37 -6.19
CA ILE A 25 0.47 10.18 -5.13
C ILE A 25 0.25 11.58 -5.70
N GLU A 26 -0.98 12.06 -5.61
CA GLU A 26 -1.32 13.47 -5.79
C GLU A 26 -1.98 13.98 -4.51
N ALA A 27 -1.65 15.20 -4.11
CA ALA A 27 -2.27 15.85 -2.97
C ALA A 27 -2.67 17.27 -3.31
N THR A 28 -3.90 17.64 -2.96
CA THR A 28 -4.44 18.98 -3.20
C THR A 28 -5.04 19.54 -1.91
N PRO A 29 -4.78 20.82 -1.58
CA PRO A 29 -5.44 21.47 -0.44
C PRO A 29 -6.93 21.65 -0.76
N GLY A 30 -7.80 21.38 0.22
CA GLY A 30 -9.24 21.55 0.13
C GLY A 30 -9.82 22.34 1.31
N ALA A 31 -11.08 22.75 1.20
CA ALA A 31 -11.73 23.62 2.18
C ALA A 31 -11.80 23.04 3.61
N THR A 32 -11.80 21.71 3.75
CA THR A 32 -11.90 21.00 5.03
C THR A 32 -10.67 20.15 5.34
N GLY A 33 -9.55 20.41 4.65
CA GLY A 33 -8.32 19.63 4.73
C GLY A 33 -7.86 19.14 3.35
N TRP A 34 -6.75 18.41 3.33
CA TRP A 34 -6.15 17.89 2.11
C TRP A 34 -6.95 16.73 1.53
N ARG A 35 -6.97 16.65 0.21
CA ARG A 35 -7.36 15.47 -0.56
C ARG A 35 -6.09 14.79 -1.06
N PHE A 36 -6.03 13.49 -0.88
CA PHE A 36 -5.01 12.62 -1.45
C PHE A 36 -5.66 11.69 -2.46
N ASP A 37 -5.04 11.57 -3.63
CA ASP A 37 -5.35 10.59 -4.66
C ASP A 37 -4.13 9.65 -4.75
N VAL A 38 -4.31 8.39 -4.34
CA VAL A 38 -3.21 7.42 -4.24
C VAL A 38 -3.43 6.30 -5.24
N THR A 39 -2.42 6.04 -6.06
CA THR A 39 -2.38 4.98 -7.06
C THR A 39 -1.64 3.78 -6.49
N ILE A 40 -2.30 2.63 -6.46
CA ILE A 40 -1.78 1.37 -5.94
C ILE A 40 -1.63 0.37 -7.09
N ALA A 41 -0.52 -0.37 -7.07
CA ALA A 41 -0.31 -1.57 -7.85
C ALA A 41 -0.20 -2.77 -6.92
N HIS A 42 -0.96 -3.83 -7.19
CA HIS A 42 -0.89 -5.09 -6.46
C HIS A 42 -1.35 -6.23 -7.37
N GLY A 43 -0.74 -7.41 -7.21
CA GLY A 43 -1.10 -8.63 -7.93
C GLY A 43 -2.41 -9.26 -7.44
N ASP A 44 -3.51 -8.50 -7.36
CA ASP A 44 -4.80 -8.98 -6.86
C ASP A 44 -5.22 -10.31 -7.53
N THR A 45 -5.49 -11.33 -6.73
CA THR A 45 -5.96 -12.66 -7.20
C THR A 45 -7.45 -12.88 -6.95
N GLY A 46 -8.18 -11.81 -6.60
CA GLY A 46 -9.58 -11.85 -6.23
C GLY A 46 -9.75 -11.65 -4.73
N TRP A 47 -10.77 -12.27 -4.14
CA TRP A 47 -11.07 -12.11 -2.71
C TRP A 47 -10.04 -12.76 -1.79
N ASP A 48 -9.21 -13.67 -2.30
CA ASP A 48 -8.18 -14.35 -1.53
C ASP A 48 -7.06 -13.38 -1.15
N ASP A 49 -6.59 -12.60 -2.11
CA ASP A 49 -5.52 -11.61 -1.93
C ASP A 49 -5.75 -10.36 -2.79
N TYR A 50 -5.82 -9.21 -2.14
CA TYR A 50 -5.96 -7.90 -2.78
C TYR A 50 -5.48 -6.77 -1.87
N ALA A 51 -5.16 -5.62 -2.47
CA ALA A 51 -4.91 -4.39 -1.72
C ALA A 51 -6.20 -3.88 -1.05
N ASP A 52 -6.25 -3.89 0.28
CA ASP A 52 -7.46 -3.60 1.05
C ASP A 52 -7.45 -2.26 1.80
N GLY A 53 -6.38 -1.48 1.64
CA GLY A 53 -6.35 -0.11 2.13
C GLY A 53 -5.02 0.61 1.96
N TRP A 54 -5.04 1.89 2.31
CA TRP A 54 -3.83 2.67 2.53
C TRP A 54 -4.09 3.74 3.60
N ARG A 55 -3.02 4.34 4.13
CA ARG A 55 -3.11 5.41 5.13
C ARG A 55 -2.02 6.46 4.95
N VAL A 56 -2.26 7.62 5.52
CA VAL A 56 -1.33 8.76 5.58
C VAL A 56 -0.78 8.87 6.99
N GLU A 57 0.55 8.90 7.09
CA GLU A 57 1.31 8.97 8.33
C GLU A 57 2.17 10.24 8.38
N LEU A 58 2.41 10.73 9.60
CA LEU A 58 3.51 11.65 9.91
C LEU A 58 4.83 10.90 10.09
N ALA A 59 5.94 11.63 10.21
CA ALA A 59 7.28 11.07 10.33
C ALA A 59 7.49 10.17 11.56
N ASP A 60 6.67 10.33 12.61
CA ASP A 60 6.69 9.52 13.82
C ASP A 60 5.76 8.29 13.75
N GLY A 61 5.10 8.07 12.62
CA GLY A 61 4.12 7.00 12.42
C GLY A 61 2.70 7.33 12.87
N THR A 62 2.43 8.57 13.33
CA THR A 62 1.07 9.01 13.66
C THR A 62 0.19 8.97 12.40
N VAL A 63 -0.93 8.24 12.47
CA VAL A 63 -1.90 8.14 11.37
C VAL A 63 -2.82 9.36 11.39
N ILE A 64 -2.88 10.08 10.26
CA ILE A 64 -3.70 11.30 10.10
C ILE A 64 -4.86 11.12 9.10
N GLY A 65 -4.95 9.94 8.48
CA GLY A 65 -6.09 9.54 7.65
C GLY A 65 -5.89 8.16 7.04
N ASP A 66 -6.99 7.49 6.70
CA ASP A 66 -6.99 6.18 6.07
C ASP A 66 -8.01 6.10 4.93
N ARG A 67 -7.84 5.06 4.10
CA ARG A 67 -8.73 4.71 3.00
C ARG A 67 -8.86 3.20 2.92
N PRO A 68 -9.92 2.63 3.52
CA PRO A 68 -10.27 1.22 3.33
C PRO A 68 -10.73 0.97 1.88
N LEU A 69 -10.41 -0.20 1.35
CA LEU A 69 -10.81 -0.67 0.01
C LEU A 69 -11.58 -1.98 0.16
N ALA A 70 -12.83 -1.99 -0.29
CA ALA A 70 -13.79 -3.04 0.05
C ALA A 70 -13.88 -4.18 -0.98
N HIS A 71 -13.11 -4.14 -2.06
CA HIS A 71 -13.18 -5.15 -3.11
C HIS A 71 -11.85 -5.29 -3.88
N PRO A 72 -11.61 -6.44 -4.53
CA PRO A 72 -10.47 -6.63 -5.43
C PRO A 72 -10.57 -5.76 -6.69
N HIS A 73 -9.42 -5.48 -7.29
CA HIS A 73 -9.20 -4.65 -8.48
C HIS A 73 -8.42 -5.41 -9.58
N VAL A 74 -8.64 -6.72 -9.73
CA VAL A 74 -7.89 -7.60 -10.66
C VAL A 74 -7.76 -7.06 -12.09
N GLN A 75 -8.80 -6.38 -12.60
CA GLN A 75 -8.85 -5.85 -13.98
C GLN A 75 -8.58 -4.34 -14.07
N GLU A 76 -8.24 -3.70 -12.95
CA GLU A 76 -8.05 -2.26 -12.81
C GLU A 76 -6.66 -1.96 -12.24
N GLN A 77 -5.61 -2.68 -12.67
CA GLN A 77 -4.26 -2.45 -12.15
C GLN A 77 -3.43 -1.57 -13.10
N PRO A 78 -2.76 -0.52 -12.61
CA PRO A 78 -2.91 0.06 -11.28
C PRO A 78 -4.24 0.84 -11.14
N PHE A 79 -4.75 1.01 -9.92
CA PHE A 79 -5.95 1.80 -9.64
C PHE A 79 -5.66 2.98 -8.70
N THR A 80 -6.43 4.05 -8.83
CA THR A 80 -6.34 5.23 -7.96
C THR A 80 -7.58 5.35 -7.09
N ARG A 81 -7.41 5.60 -5.79
CA ARG A 81 -8.51 5.93 -4.88
C ARG A 81 -8.13 7.13 -4.03
N SER A 82 -9.13 7.91 -3.66
CA SER A 82 -8.92 9.20 -3.00
C SER A 82 -9.44 9.21 -1.58
N THR A 83 -8.86 9.98 -0.69
CA THR A 83 -9.46 10.31 0.61
C THR A 83 -9.31 11.82 0.86
N SER A 84 -10.30 12.43 1.51
CA SER A 84 -10.36 13.89 1.70
C SER A 84 -10.55 14.23 3.17
N GLY A 85 -10.26 15.48 3.53
CA GLY A 85 -10.41 15.96 4.90
C GLY A 85 -9.24 15.60 5.80
N ILE A 86 -8.08 15.27 5.22
CA ILE A 86 -6.87 15.00 5.99
C ILE A 86 -6.32 16.33 6.52
N SER A 87 -6.34 16.46 7.85
CA SER A 87 -5.74 17.60 8.53
C SER A 87 -4.24 17.37 8.69
N ILE A 88 -3.43 18.19 8.02
CA ILE A 88 -1.97 18.14 8.12
C ILE A 88 -1.51 19.28 9.03
N PRO A 89 -0.72 19.02 10.08
CA PRO A 89 -0.15 20.08 10.91
C PRO A 89 0.66 21.08 10.09
N GLU A 90 0.55 22.36 10.43
CA GLU A 90 1.31 23.43 9.77
C GLU A 90 2.83 23.16 9.87
N GLY A 91 3.55 23.46 8.80
CA GLY A 91 5.01 23.23 8.73
C GLY A 91 5.41 21.78 8.49
N THR A 92 4.47 20.86 8.27
CA THR A 92 4.80 19.48 7.85
C THR A 92 5.33 19.50 6.42
N PRO A 93 6.59 19.08 6.15
CA PRO A 93 7.17 19.15 4.80
C PRO A 93 6.86 17.92 3.95
N ARG A 94 6.51 16.81 4.58
CA ARG A 94 6.25 15.53 3.91
C ARG A 94 5.35 14.65 4.76
N VAL A 95 4.62 13.76 4.09
CA VAL A 95 3.85 12.67 4.69
C VAL A 95 4.32 11.33 4.13
N PHE A 96 3.84 10.25 4.74
CA PHE A 96 4.23 8.89 4.41
C PHE A 96 2.98 8.07 4.10
N ILE A 97 2.92 7.47 2.92
CA ILE A 97 1.79 6.64 2.51
C ILE A 97 2.16 5.18 2.72
N ARG A 98 1.34 4.46 3.49
CA ARG A 98 1.49 3.02 3.72
C ARG A 98 0.33 2.26 3.09
N ALA A 99 0.63 1.32 2.21
CA ALA A 99 -0.36 0.42 1.63
C ALA A 99 -0.63 -0.79 2.55
N ARG A 100 -1.75 -1.46 2.29
CA ARG A 100 -2.19 -2.65 3.00
C ARG A 100 -2.71 -3.70 2.03
N THR A 101 -2.36 -4.95 2.26
CA THR A 101 -3.00 -6.11 1.61
C THR A 101 -3.87 -6.85 2.62
N LYS A 102 -4.89 -7.55 2.12
CA LYS A 102 -5.77 -8.37 2.95
C LYS A 102 -5.01 -9.49 3.68
N VAL A 103 -4.00 -10.07 3.04
CA VAL A 103 -3.27 -11.23 3.56
C VAL A 103 -2.13 -10.82 4.49
N GLU A 104 -1.31 -9.85 4.10
CA GLU A 104 -0.07 -9.50 4.82
C GLU A 104 -0.27 -8.31 5.76
N GLY A 105 -1.39 -7.60 5.62
CA GLY A 105 -1.64 -6.40 6.39
C GLY A 105 -0.81 -5.23 5.89
N TRP A 106 -0.35 -4.39 6.81
CA TRP A 106 0.33 -3.14 6.48
C TRP A 106 1.75 -3.41 5.99
N ALA A 107 2.14 -2.79 4.88
CA ALA A 107 3.52 -2.85 4.40
C ALA A 107 4.52 -2.38 5.48
N GLU A 108 5.71 -2.98 5.52
CA GLU A 108 6.77 -2.55 6.44
C GLU A 108 7.23 -1.13 6.08
N ASP A 109 7.42 -0.89 4.79
CA ASP A 109 7.86 0.37 4.22
C ASP A 109 6.72 1.35 3.92
N THR A 110 7.09 2.61 3.74
CA THR A 110 6.20 3.70 3.33
C THR A 110 6.76 4.44 2.13
N THR A 111 5.88 4.95 1.27
CA THR A 111 6.25 5.87 0.20
C THR A 111 6.20 7.31 0.71
N VAL A 112 7.33 8.02 0.64
CA VAL A 112 7.45 9.41 1.08
C VAL A 112 6.84 10.33 0.02
N PHE A 113 6.01 11.28 0.46
CA PHE A 113 5.46 12.34 -0.39
C PHE A 113 5.79 13.71 0.19
N ALA A 114 6.56 14.51 -0.56
CA ALA A 114 6.79 15.91 -0.23
C ALA A 114 5.52 16.70 -0.52
N LEU A 115 5.04 17.47 0.46
CA LEU A 115 3.87 18.32 0.25
C LEU A 115 4.25 19.49 -0.66
N PRO A 116 3.39 19.87 -1.61
CA PRO A 116 3.63 21.07 -2.42
C PRO A 116 3.60 22.31 -1.51
N ASP A 117 4.44 23.29 -1.83
CA ASP A 117 4.38 24.60 -1.20
C ASP A 117 2.99 25.21 -1.44
N THR A 118 2.31 25.60 -0.36
CA THR A 118 1.01 26.28 -0.39
C THR A 118 1.14 27.79 -0.31
#